data_AF-A0A3Q2FSS6-F1
#
_entry.id   AF-A0A3Q2FSS6-F1
#
_cell.length_a   1.000
_cell.length_b   1.000
_cell.length_c   1.000
_cell.angle_alpha   90.00
_cell.angle_beta   90.00
_cell.angle_gamma   90.00
#
_symmetry.space_group_name_H-M   'P 1'
#
loop_
_entity.id
_entity.type
_entity.pdbx_description
1 polymer ?
#
loop_
_entity_poly.entity_id
_entity_poly.type
_entity_poly.pdbx_seq_one_letter_code
_entity_poly.pdbx_strand_id
1 'polypeptide(L)'
;MRKRLIQIFGFLISSLGWLFVLCTMAMDYWRITQIGGQGGSFIIKVAWYWSNLWKDCFTDSTAVTNCRDYSVLWNVSYVQAVRGLMMCGLTLAFFAVVCCFVGMECTYIGGTEPTKDKLVFSGAVFHFVGGEC
;
A
#
# COMPACT_ATOMS: atom_id res chain seq x y z
N MET A 1 -33.25 -3.97 3.88
CA MET A 1 -32.58 -2.65 3.98
C MET A 1 -31.29 -2.67 4.79
N ARG A 2 -31.26 -3.21 6.03
CA ARG A 2 -30.04 -3.23 6.88
C ARG A 2 -28.82 -3.95 6.27
N LYS A 3 -29.02 -5.14 5.66
CA LYS A 3 -27.93 -5.94 5.06
C LYS A 3 -27.21 -5.19 3.93
N ARG A 4 -27.98 -4.68 2.96
CA ARG A 4 -27.45 -3.87 1.85
C ARG A 4 -26.64 -2.66 2.29
N LEU A 5 -27.13 -1.91 3.30
CA LEU A 5 -26.39 -0.75 3.82
C LEU A 5 -25.03 -1.16 4.38
N ILE A 6 -24.97 -2.20 5.20
CA ILE A 6 -23.71 -2.70 5.78
C ILE A 6 -22.74 -3.16 4.69
N GLN A 7 -23.22 -3.89 3.67
CA GLN A 7 -22.40 -4.35 2.55
C GLN A 7 -21.80 -3.17 1.77
N ILE A 8 -22.60 -2.15 1.43
CA ILE A 8 -22.13 -0.98 0.67
C ILE A 8 -21.12 -0.18 1.49
N PHE A 9 -21.43 0.13 2.76
CA PHE A 9 -20.49 0.88 3.61
C PHE A 9 -19.19 0.12 3.83
N GLY A 10 -19.26 -1.19 4.10
CA GLY A 10 -18.08 -2.03 4.26
C GLY A 10 -17.23 -2.09 2.98
N PHE A 11 -17.86 -2.24 1.82
CA PHE A 11 -17.17 -2.21 0.52
C PHE A 11 -16.49 -0.86 0.25
N LEU A 12 -17.17 0.26 0.51
CA LEU A 12 -16.59 1.59 0.29
C LEU A 12 -15.40 1.86 1.20
N ILE A 13 -15.50 1.54 2.49
CA ILE A 13 -14.40 1.76 3.44
C ILE A 13 -13.19 0.88 3.10
N SER A 14 -13.41 -0.40 2.81
CA SER A 14 -12.33 -1.35 2.50
C SER A 14 -11.64 -1.04 1.16
N SER A 15 -12.41 -0.69 0.12
CA SER A 15 -11.85 -0.29 -1.18
C SER A 15 -11.12 1.06 -1.11
N LEU A 16 -11.60 2.01 -0.30
CA LEU A 16 -10.89 3.27 -0.06
C LEU A 16 -9.57 3.03 0.69
N GLY A 17 -9.56 2.15 1.68
CA GLY A 17 -8.34 1.73 2.37
C GLY A 17 -7.31 1.12 1.42
N TRP A 18 -7.75 0.20 0.54
CA TRP A 18 -6.90 -0.36 -0.51
C TRP A 18 -6.32 0.72 -1.44
N LEU A 19 -7.13 1.69 -1.86
CA LEU A 19 -6.68 2.80 -2.70
C LEU A 19 -5.62 3.67 -1.97
N PHE A 20 -5.79 3.95 -0.68
CA PHE A 20 -4.80 4.70 0.09
C PHE A 20 -3.47 3.97 0.25
N VAL A 21 -3.49 2.65 0.41
CA VAL A 21 -2.25 1.84 0.42
C VAL A 21 -1.55 1.93 -0.94
N LEU A 22 -2.31 1.87 -2.05
CA LEU A 22 -1.77 2.02 -3.40
C LEU A 22 -1.13 3.40 -3.61
N CYS A 23 -1.78 4.47 -3.14
CA CYS A 23 -1.21 5.82 -3.16
C CYS A 23 0.07 5.89 -2.32
N THR A 24 0.07 5.32 -1.11
CA THR A 24 1.21 5.32 -0.20
C THR A 24 2.44 4.67 -0.84
N MET A 25 2.26 3.58 -1.59
CA MET A 25 3.33 2.93 -2.35
C MET A 25 4.03 3.88 -3.35
N ALA A 26 3.32 4.86 -3.90
CA ALA A 26 3.85 5.85 -4.84
C ALA A 26 4.33 7.16 -4.17
N MET A 27 4.01 7.38 -2.89
CA MET A 27 4.39 8.60 -2.19
C MET A 27 5.90 8.65 -1.90
N ASP A 28 6.46 9.85 -2.02
CA ASP A 28 7.78 10.17 -1.51
C ASP A 28 7.75 10.36 0.02
N TYR A 29 8.92 10.50 0.64
CA TYR A 29 9.06 10.83 2.07
C TYR A 29 8.50 9.80 3.08
N TRP A 30 8.66 8.51 2.81
CA TRP A 30 8.36 7.46 3.81
C TRP A 30 9.24 7.57 5.05
N ARG A 31 10.48 8.03 4.88
CA ARG A 31 11.42 8.32 5.96
C ARG A 31 12.18 9.59 5.63
N ILE A 32 12.26 10.50 6.60
CA ILE A 32 13.01 11.77 6.50
C ILE A 32 14.10 11.75 7.57
N THR A 33 15.31 12.19 7.23
CA THR A 33 16.38 12.40 8.21
C THR A 33 16.86 13.85 8.19
N GLN A 34 17.18 14.38 9.36
CA GLN A 34 17.57 15.78 9.58
C GLN A 34 18.99 16.08 9.05
N ILE A 35 19.37 17.36 9.02
CA ILE A 35 20.72 17.84 8.66
C ILE A 35 21.78 17.11 9.51
N GLY A 36 22.77 16.46 8.88
CA GLY A 36 23.73 15.54 9.53
C GLY A 36 23.38 14.05 9.34
N GLY A 37 22.11 13.75 9.08
CA GLY A 37 21.54 12.55 8.45
C GLY A 37 22.27 11.21 8.63
N GLN A 38 22.36 10.48 7.52
CA GLN A 38 22.93 9.13 7.41
C GLN A 38 24.47 9.10 7.44
N GLY A 39 25.10 10.28 7.38
CA GLY A 39 26.55 10.49 7.34
C GLY A 39 27.13 11.14 8.60
N GLY A 40 26.39 11.20 9.72
CA GLY A 40 26.90 11.68 11.00
C GLY A 40 27.58 13.07 10.99
N SER A 41 28.43 13.33 11.98
CA SER A 41 29.14 14.61 12.13
C SER A 41 30.25 14.85 11.10
N PHE A 42 30.46 13.93 10.15
CA PHE A 42 31.51 14.01 9.10
C PHE A 42 31.00 14.60 7.78
N ILE A 43 29.76 15.08 7.73
CA ILE A 43 29.19 15.69 6.54
C ILE A 43 29.81 17.06 6.25
N ILE A 44 30.44 17.19 5.08
CA ILE A 44 31.12 18.40 4.60
C ILE A 44 30.12 19.44 4.03
N LYS A 45 28.89 19.03 3.66
CA LYS A 45 27.84 19.92 3.11
C LYS A 45 26.45 19.64 3.69
N VAL A 46 25.72 20.69 4.07
CA VAL A 46 24.32 20.59 4.53
C VAL A 46 23.47 19.89 3.47
N ALA A 47 22.81 18.79 3.84
CA ALA A 47 21.93 18.02 2.98
C ALA A 47 20.73 17.45 3.75
N TRP A 48 19.58 17.39 3.08
CA TRP A 48 18.33 16.82 3.59
C TRP A 48 18.09 15.47 2.93
N TYR A 49 18.02 14.39 3.70
CA TYR A 49 17.80 13.06 3.12
C TYR A 49 16.37 12.60 3.35
N TRP A 50 15.81 11.98 2.31
CA TRP A 50 14.56 11.26 2.39
C TRP A 50 14.66 9.97 1.59
N SER A 51 13.88 8.97 1.99
CA SER A 51 13.76 7.71 1.26
C SER A 51 12.31 7.31 1.16
N ASN A 52 11.95 6.68 0.05
CA ASN A 52 10.68 6.00 -0.12
C ASN A 52 10.93 4.49 -0.31
N LEU A 53 9.91 3.75 -0.74
CA LEU A 53 10.06 2.31 -0.96
C LEU A 53 10.99 1.98 -2.15
N TRP A 54 11.22 2.91 -3.07
CA TRP A 54 11.87 2.72 -4.37
C TRP A 54 13.30 3.21 -4.45
N LYS A 55 13.57 4.35 -3.80
CA LYS A 55 14.79 5.15 -3.94
C LYS A 55 15.15 5.87 -2.65
N ASP A 56 16.43 6.16 -2.49
CA ASP A 56 16.96 7.13 -1.54
C ASP A 56 17.38 8.42 -2.25
N CYS A 57 17.07 9.56 -1.65
CA CYS A 57 17.32 10.87 -2.22
C CYS A 57 17.91 11.82 -1.19
N PHE A 58 18.70 12.78 -1.65
CA PHE A 58 19.14 13.90 -0.84
C PHE A 58 19.06 15.21 -1.61
N THR A 59 18.75 16.29 -0.90
CA THR A 59 18.75 17.66 -1.42
C THR A 59 19.87 18.43 -0.75
N ASP A 60 20.81 18.95 -1.53
CA ASP A 60 21.95 19.70 -1.00
C ASP A 60 21.66 21.19 -0.78
N SER A 61 22.63 21.93 -0.24
CA SER A 61 22.53 23.38 0.00
C SER A 61 22.39 24.22 -1.27
N THR A 62 22.60 23.65 -2.46
CA THR A 62 22.35 24.31 -3.75
C THR A 62 20.93 24.07 -4.27
N ALA A 63 20.08 23.44 -3.45
CA ALA A 63 18.71 23.04 -3.78
C ALA A 63 18.63 22.02 -4.92
N VAL A 64 19.71 21.29 -5.19
CA VAL A 64 19.73 20.20 -6.17
C VAL A 64 19.39 18.90 -5.46
N THR A 65 18.41 18.16 -6.00
CA THR A 65 18.02 16.84 -5.48
C THR A 65 18.65 15.74 -6.32
N ASN A 66 19.39 14.85 -5.67
CA ASN A 66 19.99 13.68 -6.28
C ASN A 66 19.35 12.42 -5.69
N CYS A 67 18.93 11.49 -6.54
CA CYS A 67 18.25 10.27 -6.15
C CYS A 67 18.99 9.04 -6.68
N ARG A 68 18.92 7.95 -5.92
CA ARG A 68 19.45 6.64 -6.28
C ARG A 68 18.37 5.58 -6.07
N ASP A 69 18.15 4.75 -7.07
CA ASP A 69 17.20 3.65 -6.96
C ASP A 69 17.81 2.47 -6.18
N TYR A 70 16.99 1.80 -5.36
CA TYR A 70 17.43 0.58 -4.71
C TYR A 70 17.58 -0.55 -5.72
N SER A 71 18.71 -1.26 -5.66
CA SER A 71 18.99 -2.42 -6.50
C SER A 71 17.98 -3.54 -6.29
N VAL A 72 17.53 -4.16 -7.39
CA VAL A 72 16.51 -5.22 -7.38
C VAL A 72 16.98 -6.50 -6.68
N LEU A 73 18.30 -6.78 -6.69
CA LEU A 73 18.91 -7.90 -6.00
C LEU A 73 19.87 -7.39 -4.90
N TRP A 74 19.59 -7.80 -3.68
CA TRP A 74 20.54 -8.05 -2.58
C TRP A 74 20.99 -6.97 -1.59
N ASN A 75 20.93 -5.66 -1.85
CA ASN A 75 21.62 -4.73 -0.93
C ASN A 75 20.76 -4.13 0.21
N VAL A 76 19.43 -4.28 0.20
CA VAL A 76 18.55 -3.68 1.22
C VAL A 76 17.47 -4.68 1.69
N SER A 77 17.86 -5.61 2.56
CA SER A 77 17.05 -6.75 2.99
C SER A 77 15.66 -6.37 3.53
N TYR A 78 15.57 -5.30 4.33
CA TYR A 78 14.31 -4.88 4.94
C TYR A 78 13.36 -4.19 3.94
N VAL A 79 13.89 -3.34 3.04
CA VAL A 79 13.07 -2.64 2.02
C VAL A 79 12.46 -3.65 1.05
N GLN A 80 13.23 -4.67 0.67
CA GLN A 80 12.73 -5.71 -0.22
C GLN A 80 11.64 -6.56 0.43
N ALA A 81 11.74 -6.84 1.73
CA ALA A 81 10.68 -7.52 2.47
C ALA A 81 9.39 -6.69 2.51
N VAL A 82 9.49 -5.39 2.83
CA VAL A 82 8.34 -4.47 2.84
C VAL A 82 7.71 -4.33 1.46
N ARG A 83 8.52 -4.27 0.38
CA ARG A 83 8.01 -4.30 -1.00
C ARG A 83 7.19 -5.54 -1.30
N GLY A 84 7.74 -6.71 -0.95
CA GLY A 84 7.06 -7.98 -1.15
C GLY A 84 5.73 -8.04 -0.40
N LEU A 85 5.73 -7.68 0.88
CA LEU A 85 4.53 -7.64 1.71
C LEU A 85 3.47 -6.66 1.16
N MET A 86 3.84 -5.43 0.83
CA MET A 86 2.91 -4.47 0.22
C MET A 86 2.32 -4.98 -1.11
N MET A 87 3.13 -5.57 -1.99
CA MET A 87 2.64 -6.12 -3.25
C MET A 87 1.69 -7.30 -3.02
N CYS A 88 2.01 -8.18 -2.08
CA CYS A 88 1.14 -9.29 -1.67
C CYS A 88 -0.18 -8.76 -1.08
N GLY A 89 -0.14 -7.77 -0.18
CA GLY A 89 -1.32 -7.14 0.40
C GLY A 89 -2.21 -6.48 -0.66
N LEU A 90 -1.62 -5.70 -1.56
CA LEU A 90 -2.33 -5.03 -2.65
C LEU A 90 -3.00 -6.00 -3.62
N THR A 91 -2.34 -7.12 -3.92
CA THR A 91 -2.90 -8.15 -4.82
C THR A 91 -4.04 -8.92 -4.16
N LEU A 92 -3.89 -9.32 -2.89
CA LEU A 92 -4.97 -9.93 -2.11
C LEU A 92 -6.18 -8.98 -1.98
N ALA A 93 -5.94 -7.72 -1.65
CA ALA A 93 -6.98 -6.70 -1.54
C ALA A 93 -7.65 -6.40 -2.89
N PHE A 94 -6.94 -6.51 -4.02
CA PHE A 94 -7.56 -6.41 -5.35
C PHE A 94 -8.59 -7.54 -5.57
N PHE A 95 -8.22 -8.79 -5.29
CA PHE A 95 -9.18 -9.91 -5.35
C PHE A 95 -10.32 -9.73 -4.36
N ALA A 96 -10.05 -9.16 -3.19
CA ALA A 96 -11.07 -8.80 -2.20
C ALA A 96 -12.13 -7.85 -2.76
N VAL A 97 -11.70 -6.76 -3.40
CA VAL A 97 -12.59 -5.77 -4.05
C VAL A 97 -13.45 -6.45 -5.11
N VAL A 98 -12.87 -7.31 -5.96
CA VAL A 98 -13.61 -8.03 -7.00
C VAL A 98 -14.64 -8.98 -6.38
N CYS A 99 -14.26 -9.80 -5.41
CA CYS A 99 -15.15 -10.74 -4.73
C CYS A 99 -16.30 -10.00 -4.01
N CYS A 100 -16.00 -8.92 -3.28
CA CYS A 100 -17.01 -8.10 -2.63
C CYS A 100 -17.97 -7.48 -3.66
N PHE A 101 -17.45 -6.89 -4.74
CA PHE A 101 -18.27 -6.25 -5.77
C PHE A 101 -19.25 -7.23 -6.42
N VAL A 102 -18.80 -8.42 -6.81
CA VAL A 102 -19.65 -9.46 -7.40
C VAL A 102 -20.62 -10.05 -6.36
N GLY A 103 -20.19 -10.19 -5.10
CA GLY A 103 -20.99 -10.78 -4.04
C GLY A 103 -22.09 -9.88 -3.45
N MET A 104 -22.05 -8.56 -3.67
CA MET A 104 -23.05 -7.66 -3.09
C MET A 104 -24.47 -7.95 -3.56
N GLU A 105 -25.46 -7.78 -2.69
CA GLU A 105 -26.89 -8.00 -3.01
C GLU A 105 -27.37 -7.10 -4.16
N CYS A 106 -26.82 -5.90 -4.30
CA CYS A 106 -27.19 -4.96 -5.36
C CYS A 106 -26.61 -5.31 -6.75
N THR A 107 -25.69 -6.26 -6.83
CA THR A 107 -25.04 -6.65 -8.09
C THR A 107 -25.80 -7.78 -8.78
N TYR A 108 -26.04 -7.70 -10.09
CA TYR A 108 -26.81 -8.73 -10.81
C TYR A 108 -25.98 -9.98 -11.17
N ILE A 109 -24.65 -9.83 -11.26
CA ILE A 109 -23.70 -10.94 -11.42
C ILE A 109 -23.44 -11.64 -10.07
N GLY A 110 -22.99 -12.89 -10.09
CA GLY A 110 -22.62 -13.64 -8.87
C GLY A 110 -23.55 -14.80 -8.49
N GLY A 111 -24.59 -15.08 -9.29
CA GLY A 111 -25.44 -16.26 -9.13
C GLY A 111 -26.46 -16.12 -7.99
N THR A 112 -26.74 -17.23 -7.30
CA THR A 112 -27.75 -17.31 -6.24
C THR A 112 -27.29 -16.59 -4.97
N GLU A 113 -28.23 -16.14 -4.13
CA GLU A 113 -27.93 -15.50 -2.84
C GLU A 113 -26.89 -16.23 -1.96
N PRO A 114 -26.94 -17.57 -1.76
CA PRO A 114 -25.91 -18.25 -0.99
C PRO A 114 -24.52 -18.21 -1.62
N THR A 115 -24.42 -18.15 -2.96
CA THR A 115 -23.13 -17.98 -3.66
C THR A 115 -22.60 -16.57 -3.46
N LYS A 116 -23.49 -15.57 -3.55
CA LYS A 116 -23.16 -14.16 -3.32
C LYS A 116 -22.68 -13.91 -1.89
N ASP A 117 -23.33 -14.50 -0.89
CA ASP A 117 -22.91 -14.38 0.50
C ASP A 117 -21.52 -15.03 0.74
N LYS A 118 -21.21 -16.15 0.09
CA LYS A 118 -19.87 -16.76 0.11
C LYS A 118 -18.81 -15.87 -0.53
N LEU A 119 -19.14 -15.19 -1.63
CA LEU A 119 -18.24 -14.25 -2.31
C LEU A 119 -17.93 -13.03 -1.43
N VAL A 120 -18.94 -12.44 -0.78
CA VAL A 120 -18.72 -11.33 0.17
C VAL A 120 -17.87 -11.78 1.35
N PHE A 121 -18.13 -12.97 1.90
CA PHE A 121 -17.33 -13.51 2.98
C PHE A 121 -15.87 -13.75 2.57
N SER A 122 -15.63 -14.36 1.40
CA SER A 122 -14.29 -14.53 0.85
C SER A 122 -13.58 -13.20 0.61
N GLY A 123 -14.29 -12.21 0.07
CA GLY A 123 -13.75 -10.87 -0.13
C GLY A 123 -13.38 -10.19 1.20
N ALA A 124 -14.22 -10.32 2.23
CA ALA A 124 -13.90 -9.81 3.56
C ALA A 124 -12.63 -10.45 4.15
N VAL A 125 -12.46 -11.77 4.00
CA VAL A 125 -11.25 -12.48 4.44
C VAL A 125 -10.02 -11.99 3.68
N PHE A 126 -10.10 -11.80 2.35
CA PHE A 126 -8.98 -11.27 1.58
C PHE A 126 -8.62 -9.83 1.95
N HIS A 127 -9.60 -8.97 2.24
CA HIS A 127 -9.33 -7.63 2.74
C HIS A 127 -8.64 -7.66 4.10
N PHE A 128 -9.04 -8.57 5.00
CA PHE A 128 -8.40 -8.72 6.30
C PHE A 128 -6.97 -9.22 6.16
N VAL A 129 -6.74 -10.35 5.49
CA VAL A 129 -5.40 -10.94 5.31
C VAL A 129 -4.48 -10.01 4.52
N GLY A 130 -5.01 -9.35 3.47
CA GLY A 130 -4.25 -8.38 2.68
C GLY A 130 -3.91 -7.09 3.44
N GLY A 131 -4.68 -6.75 4.48
CA GLY A 131 -4.40 -5.60 5.34
C GLY A 131 -3.32 -5.85 6.40
N GLU A 132 -3.05 -7.11 6.73
CA GLU A 132 -1.96 -7.53 7.63
C GLU A 132 -0.61 -7.67 6.90
N CYS A 133 -0.59 -7.48 5.58
CA CYS A 133 0.60 -7.51 4.72
C CYS A 133 1.12 -6.09 4.49
#